data_AF-A0A6S6U6Y9-F1
#
_entry.id   AF-A0A6S6U6Y9-F1
#
_cell.length_a   1.000
_cell.length_b   1.000
_cell.length_c   1.000
_cell.angle_alpha   90.00
_cell.angle_beta   90.00
_cell.angle_gamma   90.00
#
_symmetry.space_group_name_H-M   'P 1'
#
loop_
_entity.id
_entity.type
_entity.pdbx_description
1 polymer ?
#
loop_
_entity_poly.entity_id
_entity_poly.type
_entity_poly.pdbx_seq_one_letter_code
_entity_poly.pdbx_strand_id
1 'polypeptide(L)' 'MNQKDEMLEEYDFSNGIRGKYAEAYKEGVNIVKLDTDVMKFFPDAKSVNEALRTLINLMNNGQNPLNLKA' A
#
# COMPACT_ATOMS: atom_id res chain seq x y z
N MET A 1 23.22 16.09 25.38
CA MET A 1 24.10 15.88 24.20
C MET A 1 25.09 14.79 24.59
N ASN A 2 25.40 13.75 23.84
CA ASN A 2 24.82 13.11 22.66
C ASN A 2 25.47 11.71 22.74
N GLN A 3 24.75 10.68 23.20
CA GLN A 3 25.28 9.30 23.13
C GLN A 3 25.22 8.95 21.65
N LYS A 4 26.42 8.84 21.08
CA LYS A 4 26.63 8.74 19.64
C LYS A 4 25.82 7.59 19.06
N ASP A 5 25.22 7.84 17.91
CA ASP A 5 24.71 6.84 16.97
C ASP A 5 25.88 5.99 16.41
N GLU A 6 26.61 5.31 17.29
CA GLU A 6 27.70 4.42 16.93
C GLU A 6 27.13 3.08 16.47
N MET A 7 27.66 2.60 15.37
CA MET A 7 27.32 1.29 14.80
C MET A 7 27.72 0.21 15.80
N LEU A 8 26.77 -0.65 16.16
CA LEU A 8 27.01 -1.75 17.10
C LEU A 8 27.87 -2.84 16.46
N GLU A 9 28.68 -3.53 17.26
CA GLU A 9 29.65 -4.53 16.79
C GLU A 9 28.97 -5.73 16.11
N GLU A 10 27.72 -6.04 16.48
CA GLU A 10 26.92 -7.10 15.86
C GLU A 10 26.46 -6.80 14.44
N TYR A 11 26.61 -5.55 13.95
CA TYR A 11 26.11 -5.17 12.63
C TYR A 11 27.12 -5.48 11.51
N ASP A 12 26.86 -6.54 10.77
CA ASP A 12 27.57 -6.84 9.51
C ASP A 12 26.79 -6.34 8.28
N PHE A 13 27.22 -5.20 7.73
CA PHE A 13 26.68 -4.63 6.49
C PHE A 13 27.49 -5.00 5.23
N SER A 14 28.50 -5.88 5.33
CA SER A 14 29.34 -6.28 4.19
C SER A 14 28.53 -6.89 3.02
N ASN A 15 27.37 -7.48 3.34
CA ASN A 15 26.44 -8.08 2.38
C ASN A 15 25.33 -7.11 1.91
N GLY A 16 25.47 -5.81 2.16
CA GLY A 16 24.48 -4.80 1.78
C GLY A 16 24.35 -4.66 0.26
N ILE A 17 23.15 -4.88 -0.28
CA ILE A 17 22.84 -4.69 -1.70
C ILE A 17 22.15 -3.34 -1.91
N ARG A 18 22.78 -2.43 -2.66
CA ARG A 18 22.19 -1.12 -3.00
C ARG A 18 20.88 -1.32 -3.76
N GLY A 19 19.79 -0.77 -3.23
CA GLY A 19 18.49 -0.82 -3.89
C GLY A 19 17.78 -2.17 -3.85
N LYS A 20 18.11 -3.06 -2.89
CA LYS A 20 17.47 -4.38 -2.70
C LYS A 20 15.93 -4.37 -2.78
N TYR A 21 15.30 -3.26 -2.38
CA TYR A 21 13.85 -3.08 -2.41
C TYR A 21 13.41 -1.91 -3.31
N ALA A 22 14.35 -1.22 -3.97
CA ALA A 22 14.04 -0.03 -4.75
C ALA A 22 13.12 -0.33 -5.94
N GLU A 23 13.22 -1.52 -6.52
CA GLU A 23 12.38 -1.96 -7.64
C GLU A 23 10.93 -2.24 -7.20
N ALA A 24 10.74 -2.93 -6.07
CA ALA A 24 9.41 -3.14 -5.46
C ALA A 24 8.73 -1.82 -5.06
N TYR A 25 9.51 -0.80 -4.70
CA TYR A 25 8.98 0.55 -4.46
C TYR A 25 8.67 1.32 -5.76
N LYS A 26 9.39 1.06 -6.86
CA LYS A 26 9.15 1.67 -8.18
C LYS A 26 7.88 1.18 -8.85
N GLU A 27 7.40 -0.02 -8.52
CA GLU A 27 6.10 -0.52 -8.99
C GLU A 27 4.91 0.23 -8.38
N GLY A 28 5.14 1.15 -7.43
CA GLY A 28 4.15 2.12 -6.99
C GLY A 28 3.07 1.50 -6.11
N VAL A 29 3.42 1.14 -4.88
CA VAL A 29 2.41 0.78 -3.89
C VAL A 29 1.69 2.05 -3.43
N ASN A 30 0.44 2.23 -3.87
CA ASN A 30 -0.44 3.27 -3.36
C ASN A 30 -0.94 2.88 -1.97
N ILE A 31 -0.41 3.55 -0.93
CA ILE A 31 -0.84 3.35 0.44
C ILE A 31 -2.07 4.23 0.69
N VAL A 32 -3.21 3.58 0.91
CA VAL A 32 -4.47 4.24 1.28
C VAL A 32 -4.81 3.88 2.71
N LYS A 33 -4.94 4.88 3.57
CA LYS A 33 -5.41 4.71 4.94
C LYS A 33 -6.94 4.59 4.92
N LEU A 34 -7.46 3.53 5.55
CA LEU A 34 -8.89 3.39 5.81
C LEU A 34 -9.27 4.14 7.08
N ASP A 35 -10.48 4.70 7.10
CA ASP A 35 -11.05 5.26 8.31
C ASP A 35 -11.36 4.18 9.36
N THR A 36 -11.33 4.56 10.64
CA THR A 36 -11.42 3.63 11.78
C THR A 36 -12.73 2.85 11.82
N ASP A 37 -13.82 3.45 11.35
CA ASP A 37 -15.11 2.79 11.22
C ASP A 37 -15.10 1.73 10.10
N VAL A 38 -14.49 2.03 8.96
CA VAL A 38 -14.36 1.11 7.81
C VAL A 38 -13.47 -0.09 8.16
N MET A 39 -12.36 0.13 8.89
CA MET A 39 -11.44 -0.92 9.33
C MET A 39 -12.12 -2.04 10.13
N LYS A 40 -13.24 -1.75 10.82
CA LYS A 40 -13.96 -2.75 11.62
C LYS A 40 -14.62 -3.84 10.77
N PHE A 41 -14.83 -3.58 9.47
CA PHE A 41 -15.51 -4.48 8.56
C PHE A 41 -14.55 -5.32 7.71
N PHE A 42 -13.27 -4.93 7.61
CA PHE A 42 -12.30 -5.57 6.73
C PHE A 42 -11.06 -6.05 7.50
N PRO A 43 -10.82 -7.38 7.57
CA PRO A 43 -9.68 -7.92 8.31
C PRO A 43 -8.34 -7.71 7.60
N ASP A 44 -8.33 -7.53 6.27
CA ASP A 44 -7.10 -7.38 5.48
C ASP A 44 -7.32 -6.62 4.16
N ALA A 45 -6.22 -6.26 3.50
CA ALA A 45 -6.25 -5.56 2.22
C ALA A 45 -6.89 -6.38 1.08
N LYS A 46 -6.85 -7.72 1.16
CA LYS A 46 -7.47 -8.58 0.13
C LYS A 46 -8.98 -8.41 0.16
N SER A 47 -9.60 -8.44 1.35
CA SER A 47 -11.04 -8.28 1.53
C SER A 47 -11.55 -6.92 1.06
N VAL A 48 -10.79 -5.84 1.30
CA VAL A 48 -11.09 -4.48 0.80
C VAL A 48 -11.10 -4.46 -0.73
N ASN A 49 -10.04 -5.00 -1.34
CA ASN A 49 -9.88 -5.00 -2.79
C ASN A 49 -10.95 -5.84 -3.50
N GLU A 50 -11.36 -6.98 -2.92
CA GLU A 50 -12.45 -7.80 -3.45
C GLU A 50 -13.79 -7.08 -3.40
N ALA A 51 -14.10 -6.37 -2.32
CA ALA A 51 -15.33 -5.57 -2.20
C ALA A 51 -15.35 -4.43 -3.24
N LEU A 52 -14.25 -3.67 -3.38
CA LEU A 52 -14.16 -2.59 -4.36
C LEU A 52 -14.26 -3.09 -5.80
N ARG A 53 -13.63 -4.22 -6.13
CA ARG A 53 -13.76 -4.85 -7.47
C ARG A 53 -15.18 -5.30 -7.75
N THR A 54 -15.87 -5.85 -6.76
CA THR A 54 -17.28 -6.22 -6.90
C THR A 54 -18.13 -5.00 -7.20
N LEU A 55 -17.91 -3.89 -6.50
CA LEU A 55 -18.61 -2.63 -6.77
C LEU A 55 -18.31 -2.12 -8.18
N ILE A 56 -17.05 -2.13 -8.62
CA ILE A 56 -16.65 -1.76 -9.99
C ILE A 56 -17.39 -2.62 -11.03
N ASN A 57 -17.44 -3.93 -10.82
CA ASN A 57 -18.15 -4.84 -11.73
C ASN A 57 -19.65 -4.56 -11.77
N LEU A 58 -20.28 -4.29 -10.62
CA LEU A 58 -21.69 -3.92 -10.56
C LEU A 58 -21.98 -2.61 -11.29
N MET A 59 -21.13 -1.60 -11.10
CA MET A 59 -21.23 -0.33 -11.82
C MET A 59 -21.05 -0.52 -13.33
N ASN A 60 -20.07 -1.33 -13.76
CA ASN A 60 -19.80 -1.60 -15.17
C ASN A 60 -20.92 -2.40 -15.84
N ASN A 61 -21.53 -3.33 -15.11
CA ASN A 61 -22.62 -4.18 -15.60
C ASN A 61 -23.99 -3.46 -15.57
N GLY A 62 -24.09 -2.32 -14.87
CA GLY A 62 -25.30 -1.52 -14.68
C GLY A 62 -25.50 -0.35 -15.66
N GLN A 63 -24.70 -0.26 -16.74
CA GLN A 63 -24.56 0.83 -17.74
C GLN A 63 -23.45 1.85 -17.42
N ASN A 64 -22.83 2.37 -18.48
CA ASN A 64 -21.89 3.50 -18.48
C ASN A 64 -22.61 4.82 -18.10
N PRO A 65 -22.20 5.52 -17.03
CA PRO A 65 -22.17 6.98 -17.08
C PRO A 65 -20.99 7.56 -16.27
N LEU A 66 -19.80 7.62 -16.86
CA LEU A 66 -18.82 8.66 -16.48
C LEU A 66 -18.52 9.59 -17.66
N ASN A 67 -19.52 9.82 -18.51
CA ASN A 67 -19.61 11.10 -19.19
C ASN A 67 -20.23 12.12 -18.22
N LEU A 68 -19.42 12.59 -17.27
CA LEU A 68 -19.65 13.89 -16.65
C LEU A 68 -18.48 14.78 -17.05
N LYS A 69 -18.67 15.47 -18.17
CA LYS A 69 -17.93 16.70 -18.47
C LYS A 69 -18.13 17.68 -17.32
N ALA A 70 -17.04 18.17 -16.78
CA ALA A 70 -16.82 19.56 -16.38
C ALA A 70 -15.33 19.85 -16.54
#